data_AF-A0A822DUL1-F1
#
_entry.id   AF-A0A822DUL1-F1
#
_cell.length_a   1.000
_cell.length_b   1.000
_cell.length_c   1.000
_cell.angle_alpha   90.00
_cell.angle_beta   90.00
_cell.angle_gamma   90.00
#
_symmetry.space_group_name_H-M   'P 1'
#
loop_
_entity.id
_entity.type
_entity.pdbx_description
1 polymer ?
#
loop_
_entity_poly.entity_id
_entity_poly.type
_entity_poly.pdbx_seq_one_letter_code
_entity_poly.pdbx_strand_id
1 'polypeptide(L)'
;HGRDEYFQLKERILNKLRGHIDKFDIPKEFPYKESFSDLDVLIVCPSSTNILNLIKGLFNPEALYHNGGGYSFDFELFQID
;
A
#
# COMPACT_ATOMS: atom_id res chain seq x y z
N HIS A 1 -13.08 -0.34 -15.11
CA HIS A 1 -12.20 -1.51 -14.93
C HIS A 1 -11.13 -1.17 -13.89
N GLY A 2 -10.27 -0.17 -14.15
CA GLY A 2 -9.26 0.28 -13.18
C GLY A 2 -9.78 0.69 -11.80
N ARG A 3 -10.96 1.30 -11.69
CA ARG A 3 -11.58 1.60 -10.37
C ARG A 3 -11.88 0.33 -9.54
N ASP A 4 -12.42 -0.72 -10.16
CA ASP A 4 -12.76 -1.96 -9.45
C ASP A 4 -11.49 -2.70 -9.02
N GLU A 5 -10.49 -2.74 -9.89
CA GLU A 5 -9.16 -3.29 -9.61
C GLU A 5 -8.48 -2.56 -8.45
N TYR A 6 -8.54 -1.24 -8.45
CA TYR A 6 -8.04 -0.42 -7.35
C TYR A 6 -8.73 -0.78 -6.02
N PHE A 7 -10.06 -0.94 -6.00
CA PHE A 7 -10.76 -1.34 -4.76
C PHE A 7 -10.41 -2.76 -4.32
N GLN A 8 -10.20 -3.69 -5.25
CA GLN A 8 -9.73 -5.04 -4.93
C GLN A 8 -8.33 -5.01 -4.32
N LEU A 9 -7.40 -4.24 -4.91
CA LEU A 9 -6.07 -4.04 -4.37
C LEU A 9 -6.14 -3.42 -2.97
N LYS A 10 -6.94 -2.37 -2.80
CA LYS A 10 -7.17 -1.70 -1.53
C LYS A 10 -7.62 -2.68 -0.45
N GLU A 11 -8.63 -3.50 -0.71
CA GLU A 11 -9.11 -4.51 0.25
C GLU A 11 -8.04 -5.56 0.58
N ARG A 12 -7.24 -6.01 -0.39
CA ARG A 12 -6.12 -6.93 -0.14
C ARG A 12 -5.07 -6.32 0.78
N ILE A 13 -4.66 -5.08 0.50
CA ILE A 13 -3.70 -4.36 1.33
C ILE A 13 -4.26 -4.15 2.74
N LEU A 14 -5.51 -3.66 2.86
CA LEU A 14 -6.19 -3.50 4.15
C LEU A 14 -6.18 -4.79 4.97
N ASN A 15 -6.48 -5.93 4.36
CA ASN A 15 -6.48 -7.22 5.04
C ASN A 15 -5.08 -7.67 5.49
N LYS A 16 -4.02 -7.36 4.73
CA LYS A 16 -2.63 -7.62 5.14
C LYS A 16 -2.16 -6.71 6.27
N LEU A 17 -2.66 -5.47 6.34
CA LEU A 17 -2.30 -4.53 7.39
C LEU A 17 -3.04 -4.80 8.71
N ARG A 18 -4.30 -5.26 8.62
CA ARG A 18 -5.10 -5.65 9.78
C ARG A 18 -4.38 -6.73 10.59
N GLY A 19 -4.17 -6.47 11.88
CA GLY A 19 -3.47 -7.38 12.79
C GLY A 19 -1.95 -7.22 12.84
N HIS A 20 -1.36 -6.40 11.96
CA HIS A 20 0.08 -6.11 11.94
C HIS A 20 0.41 -4.64 12.20
N ILE A 21 -0.51 -3.73 11.89
CA ILE A 21 -0.35 -2.28 12.10
C ILE A 21 -1.56 -1.75 12.87
N ASP A 22 -1.30 -1.09 14.00
CA ASP A 22 -2.34 -0.54 14.89
C ASP A 22 -3.06 0.68 14.28
N LYS A 23 -2.33 1.49 13.50
CA LYS A 23 -2.83 2.72 12.90
C LYS A 23 -2.30 2.88 11.48
N PHE A 24 -3.20 2.85 10.52
CA PHE A 24 -2.94 3.17 9.13
C PHE A 24 -4.15 3.90 8.53
N ASP A 25 -3.91 4.63 7.44
CA ASP A 25 -4.94 5.29 6.65
C ASP A 25 -4.61 5.16 5.16
N ILE A 26 -5.64 5.19 4.32
CA ILE A 26 -5.53 5.22 2.86
C ILE A 26 -6.19 6.51 2.42
N PRO A 27 -5.47 7.45 1.78
CA PRO A 27 -6.02 8.71 1.32
C PRO A 27 -7.31 8.52 0.53
N LYS A 28 -8.30 9.37 0.78
CA LYS A 28 -9.61 9.27 0.11
C LYS A 28 -9.46 9.47 -1.40
N GLU A 29 -10.15 8.63 -2.14
CA GLU A 29 -10.24 8.71 -3.59
C GLU A 29 -11.11 9.89 -4.02
N PHE A 30 -10.79 10.50 -5.17
CA PHE A 30 -11.70 11.45 -5.79
C PHE A 30 -12.92 10.69 -6.36
N PRO A 31 -14.16 11.11 -6.06
CA PRO A 31 -15.36 10.36 -6.43
C PRO A 31 -15.48 10.04 -7.92
N TYR A 32 -14.97 10.92 -8.78
CA TYR A 32 -15.09 10.82 -10.24
C TYR A 32 -13.83 10.25 -10.93
N LYS A 33 -12.84 9.79 -10.16
CA LYS A 33 -11.61 9.20 -10.71
C LYS A 33 -11.91 7.74 -11.12
N GLU A 34 -11.67 7.43 -12.38
CA GLU A 34 -11.97 6.12 -12.99
C GLU A 34 -10.73 5.21 -13.13
N SER A 35 -9.53 5.80 -13.13
CA SER A 35 -8.25 5.09 -13.18
C SER A 35 -7.29 5.58 -12.10
N PHE A 36 -6.48 4.68 -11.55
CA PHE A 36 -5.55 4.93 -10.46
C PHE A 36 -4.20 4.33 -10.84
N SER A 37 -3.12 5.07 -10.68
CA SER A 37 -1.77 4.60 -11.00
C SER A 37 -1.17 3.72 -9.91
N ASP A 38 -1.55 4.01 -8.67
CA ASP A 38 -0.93 3.52 -7.45
C ASP A 38 -1.92 3.60 -6.29
N LEU A 39 -1.56 2.91 -5.20
CA LEU A 39 -2.27 2.94 -3.93
C LEU A 39 -1.33 3.46 -2.85
N ASP A 40 -1.61 4.67 -2.37
CA ASP A 40 -0.90 5.24 -1.24
C ASP A 40 -1.42 4.67 0.08
N VAL A 41 -0.50 4.33 0.98
CA VAL A 41 -0.82 3.89 2.34
C VAL A 41 0.00 4.71 3.32
N LEU A 42 -0.70 5.39 4.23
CA LEU A 42 -0.09 6.08 5.36
C LEU A 42 -0.10 5.15 6.57
N ILE A 43 1.05 4.93 7.19
CA ILE A 43 1.17 4.14 8.41
C ILE A 43 1.70 5.01 9.55
N VAL A 44 1.15 4.82 10.75
CA VAL A 44 1.63 5.47 11.96
C VAL A 44 2.21 4.40 12.87
N CYS A 45 3.52 4.45 13.07
CA CYS A 45 4.25 3.50 13.90
C CYS A 45 5.21 4.23 14.85
N PRO A 46 5.65 3.57 15.94
CA PRO A 46 6.75 4.05 16.75
C PRO A 46 8.00 4.36 15.91
N SER A 47 8.82 5.31 16.36
CA SER A 47 10.09 5.65 15.71
C SER A 47 11.09 4.49 15.69
N SER A 48 10.91 3.49 16.56
CA SER A 48 11.70 2.26 16.59
C SER A 48 11.29 1.22 15.54
N THR A 49 10.17 1.41 14.84
CA THR A 49 9.69 0.45 13.85
C THR A 49 10.56 0.50 12.60
N ASN A 50 11.16 -0.64 12.26
CA ASN A 50 11.87 -0.80 11.00
C ASN A 50 10.87 -1.06 9.87
N ILE A 51 10.46 0.01 9.18
CA ILE A 51 9.49 -0.04 8.07
C ILE A 51 9.93 -0.98 6.95
N LEU A 52 11.22 -1.01 6.63
CA LEU A 52 11.77 -1.91 5.61
C LEU A 52 11.49 -3.38 5.95
N ASN A 53 11.74 -3.78 7.20
CA ASN A 53 11.47 -5.15 7.65
C ASN A 53 9.97 -5.45 7.68
N LEU A 54 9.15 -4.48 8.05
CA LEU A 54 7.69 -4.61 8.01
C LEU A 54 7.20 -4.88 6.59
N ILE A 55 7.66 -4.09 5.61
CA ILE A 55 7.27 -4.25 4.21
C ILE A 55 7.72 -5.61 3.68
N LYS A 56 8.97 -6.00 3.94
CA LYS A 56 9.48 -7.32 3.52
C LYS A 56 8.72 -8.48 4.16
N GLY A 57 8.34 -8.35 5.43
CA GLY A 57 7.60 -9.38 6.15
C GLY A 57 6.15 -9.54 5.67
N LEU A 58 5.47 -8.44 5.32
CA LEU A 58 4.06 -8.46 4.93
C LEU A 58 3.83 -8.71 3.44
N PHE A 59 4.69 -8.12 2.60
CA PHE A 59 4.48 -8.07 1.15
C PHE A 59 5.52 -8.87 0.36
N ASN A 60 6.70 -9.12 0.93
CA ASN A 60 7.81 -9.80 0.27
C ASN A 60 8.06 -9.30 -1.17
N PRO A 61 8.26 -7.98 -1.38
CA PRO A 61 8.38 -7.44 -2.73
C PRO A 61 9.72 -7.86 -3.37
N GLU A 62 9.71 -8.07 -4.69
CA GLU A 62 10.93 -8.36 -5.46
C GLU A 62 11.88 -7.15 -5.48
N ALA A 63 11.32 -5.96 -5.63
CA ALA A 63 12.05 -4.70 -5.63
C ALA A 63 11.38 -3.70 -4.67
N LEU A 64 12.20 -2.90 -3.99
CA LEU A 64 11.75 -1.85 -3.09
C LEU A 64 12.53 -0.58 -3.40
N TYR A 65 11.79 0.49 -3.64
CA TYR A 65 12.32 1.82 -3.91
C TYR A 65 12.08 2.71 -2.70
N HIS A 66 13.04 3.57 -2.39
CA HIS A 66 12.94 4.50 -1.26
C HIS A 66 13.17 5.92 -1.77
N ASN A 67 12.14 6.76 -1.66
CA ASN A 67 12.15 8.14 -2.15
C ASN A 67 11.71 9.07 -1.02
N GLY A 68 12.64 9.91 -0.55
CA GLY A 68 12.35 10.85 0.53
C GLY A 68 11.94 10.15 1.82
N GLY A 69 10.68 10.34 2.24
CA GLY A 69 10.11 9.76 3.46
C GLY A 69 9.24 8.52 3.24
N GLY A 70 9.23 7.93 2.04
CA GLY A 70 8.34 6.83 1.68
C GLY A 70 9.04 5.67 0.96
N TYR A 71 8.41 4.50 1.01
CA TYR A 71 8.81 3.32 0.25
C TYR A 71 7.74 2.99 -0.78
N SER A 72 8.17 2.57 -1.97
CA SER A 72 7.32 2.15 -3.09
C SER A 72 7.77 0.78 -3.58
N PHE A 73 6.82 -0.08 -3.93
CA PHE A 73 7.09 -1.43 -4.44
C PHE A 73 5.89 -1.95 -5.22
N ASP A 74 6.16 -2.92 -6.09
CA ASP A 74 5.11 -3.66 -6.80
C ASP A 74 4.56 -4.78 -5.92
N PHE A 75 3.24 -4.97 -5.97
CA PHE A 75 2.54 -6.00 -5.20
C PHE A 75 1.79 -6.97 -6.12
N GLU A 76 2.14 -8.26 -6.05
CA GLU A 76 1.45 -9.37 -6.75
C GLU A 76 1.25 -9.18 -8.27
N LEU A 77 2.20 -8.52 -8.97
CA LEU A 77 2.08 -8.18 -10.40
C LEU A 77 0.77 -7.43 -10.74
N PHE A 78 0.10 -6.85 -9.74
CA PHE A 78 -1.16 -6.17 -9.89
C PHE A 78 -0.87 -4.80 -10.50
N GLN A 79 -0.97 -4.71 -11.83
CA GLN A 79 -1.00 -3.44 -12.53
C GLN A 79 -2.46 -2.98 -12.57
N ILE A 80 -2.73 -1.80 -12.04
CA ILE A 80 -4.02 -1.14 -12.24
C ILE A 80 -3.98 -0.59 -13.66
N ASP A 81 -4.86 -1.08 -14.54
CA ASP A 81 -4.98 -0.63 -15.93
C ASP A 81 -5.76 0.70 -16.07
#